data_AF-D6RQS8-F1
#
_entry.id   AF-D6RQS8-F1
#
_cell.length_a   1.000
_cell.length_b   1.000
_cell.length_c   1.000
_cell.angle_alpha   90.00
_cell.angle_beta   90.00
_cell.angle_gamma   90.00
#
_symmetry.space_group_name_H-M   'P 1'
#
loop_
_entity.id
_entity.type
_entity.pdbx_description
1 polymer ?
#
loop_
_entity_poly.entity_id
_entity_poly.type
_entity_poly.pdbx_seq_one_letter_code
_entity_poly.pdbx_strand_id
1 'polypeptide(L)'
;MPPIRTQDNVEPAKNQTRGNRKPNIPRGNFEEVNARCQRAQEEGGKIKATIDSYLGHIRRAQGWLAPIVAEEKRRAMEWEMEKTQHCINEAPTTGRKSAMPEDMHLAFTDEPRECTPQAIRMSSISATKSTSPPHPYPPVYHQTPASDTPYNSVLSHPVPLYQSNTDKRQTIHRKPNQPSPSPPTVTVFNTQSLVIIPEIRGMGPDAWRQVVRDWDFPDPSRNHRRPLKELSKGDVPQKQRQLYHLRKVIAEEFINVYACDEARFLADYPSYVKGCTPLFNAIRKKYQEAGTVARRNRGPHVY
;
A
#
# COMPACT_ATOMS: atom_id res chain seq x y z
N MET A 1 64.76 14.87 -29.81
CA MET A 1 64.54 13.85 -28.76
C MET A 1 63.24 14.17 -28.03
N PRO A 2 62.21 13.32 -28.11
CA PRO A 2 60.99 13.50 -27.34
C PRO A 2 61.09 12.86 -25.94
N PRO A 3 60.37 13.39 -24.93
CA PRO A 3 60.45 12.89 -23.56
C PRO A 3 59.62 11.62 -23.36
N ILE A 4 60.24 10.70 -22.63
CA ILE A 4 59.70 9.40 -22.22
C ILE A 4 58.57 9.64 -21.21
N ARG A 5 57.35 9.21 -21.57
CA ARG A 5 56.15 9.30 -20.75
C ARG A 5 56.01 8.00 -19.95
N THR A 6 56.44 8.02 -18.70
CA THR A 6 56.27 6.92 -17.73
C THR A 6 54.78 6.76 -17.44
N GLN A 7 54.21 5.58 -17.73
CA GLN A 7 52.86 5.21 -17.30
C GLN A 7 52.94 4.43 -16.00
N ASP A 8 52.57 5.08 -14.90
CA ASP A 8 52.34 4.42 -13.62
C ASP A 8 51.01 3.68 -13.67
N ASN A 9 51.12 2.37 -13.73
CA ASN A 9 50.02 1.42 -13.80
C ASN A 9 49.56 1.11 -12.37
N VAL A 10 48.60 1.89 -11.85
CA VAL A 10 48.00 1.65 -10.53
C VAL A 10 46.85 0.65 -10.69
N GLU A 11 47.14 -0.59 -10.33
CA GLU A 11 46.21 -1.71 -10.31
C GLU A 11 45.12 -1.50 -9.23
N PRO A 12 43.80 -1.55 -9.57
CA PRO A 12 42.75 -1.34 -8.58
C PRO A 12 42.60 -2.57 -7.67
N ALA A 13 42.78 -2.34 -6.37
CA ALA A 13 42.62 -3.32 -5.31
C ALA A 13 41.27 -4.06 -5.39
N LYS A 14 41.35 -5.39 -5.51
CA LYS A 14 40.21 -6.31 -5.56
C LYS A 14 39.46 -6.25 -4.22
N ASN A 15 38.19 -5.85 -4.27
CA ASN A 15 37.29 -5.81 -3.13
C ASN A 15 37.06 -7.23 -2.57
N GLN A 16 37.69 -7.51 -1.43
CA GLN A 16 37.47 -8.72 -0.64
C GLN A 16 36.00 -8.83 -0.23
N THR A 17 35.42 -9.96 -0.60
CA THR A 17 34.09 -10.41 -0.25
C THR A 17 33.95 -10.45 1.27
N ARG A 18 32.98 -9.71 1.82
CA ARG A 18 32.65 -9.68 3.25
C ARG A 18 32.14 -11.04 3.71
N GLY A 19 33.07 -11.92 4.06
CA GLY A 19 32.78 -13.16 4.78
C GLY A 19 32.26 -12.81 6.17
N ASN A 20 31.07 -13.31 6.48
CA ASN A 20 30.30 -13.08 7.70
C ASN A 20 30.92 -13.85 8.89
N ARG A 21 32.22 -13.67 9.15
CA ARG A 21 32.91 -14.27 10.31
C ARG A 21 32.70 -13.35 11.50
N LYS A 22 31.97 -13.84 12.50
CA LYS A 22 31.90 -13.19 13.82
C LYS A 22 33.34 -13.02 14.33
N PRO A 23 33.80 -11.79 14.61
CA PRO A 23 35.15 -11.58 15.10
C PRO A 23 35.31 -12.35 16.41
N ASN A 24 36.36 -13.16 16.50
CA ASN A 24 36.76 -13.83 17.74
C ASN A 24 37.19 -12.72 18.71
N ILE A 25 36.37 -12.43 19.72
CA ILE A 25 36.63 -11.35 20.69
C ILE A 25 37.64 -11.90 21.70
N PRO A 26 38.88 -11.37 21.74
CA PRO A 26 39.84 -11.74 22.77
C PRO A 26 39.26 -11.38 24.15
N ARG A 27 39.50 -12.20 25.16
CA ARG A 27 39.17 -11.89 26.57
C ARG A 27 40.08 -10.75 27.07
N GLY A 28 39.82 -9.53 26.58
CA GLY A 28 40.50 -8.31 27.01
C GLY A 28 39.98 -7.85 28.37
N ASN A 29 40.77 -7.00 29.02
CA ASN A 29 40.44 -6.33 30.27
C ASN A 29 39.07 -5.62 30.15
N PHE A 30 38.21 -5.77 31.14
CA PHE A 30 36.83 -5.28 31.13
C PHE A 30 36.75 -3.78 30.84
N GLU A 31 37.70 -2.99 31.34
CA GLU A 31 37.78 -1.55 31.09
C GLU A 31 37.98 -1.20 29.61
N GLU A 32 38.80 -1.97 28.89
CA GLU A 32 39.06 -1.72 27.48
C GLU A 32 37.84 -2.06 26.61
N VAL A 33 37.14 -3.14 26.96
CA VAL A 33 35.87 -3.52 26.33
C VAL A 33 34.81 -2.44 26.57
N ASN A 34 34.71 -1.93 27.80
CA ASN A 34 33.75 -0.87 28.14
C ASN A 34 34.06 0.44 27.39
N ALA A 35 35.32 0.88 27.36
CA ALA A 35 35.74 2.06 26.60
C ALA A 35 35.52 1.91 25.09
N ARG A 36 35.62 0.69 24.55
CA ARG A 36 35.31 0.41 23.14
C ARG A 36 33.81 0.41 22.86
N CYS A 37 32.99 -0.08 23.79
CA CYS A 37 31.53 0.02 23.71
C CYS A 37 31.05 1.46 23.78
N GLN A 38 31.61 2.29 24.67
CA GLN A 38 31.27 3.71 24.76
C GLN A 38 31.67 4.46 23.49
N ARG A 39 32.88 4.27 22.98
CA ARG A 39 33.29 4.84 21.68
C ARG A 39 32.41 4.35 20.54
N ALA A 40 32.02 3.08 20.51
CA ALA A 40 31.09 2.56 19.48
C ALA A 40 29.65 3.10 19.62
N GLN A 41 29.24 3.52 20.83
CA GLN A 41 27.97 4.21 21.06
C GLN A 41 28.04 5.67 20.59
N GLU A 42 29.15 6.37 20.85
CA GLU A 42 29.42 7.74 20.41
C GLU A 42 29.64 7.83 18.89
N GLU A 43 30.45 6.92 18.33
CA GLU A 43 30.68 6.75 16.89
C GLU A 43 29.48 6.08 16.19
N GLY A 44 28.57 5.52 16.98
CA GLY A 44 27.32 4.91 16.55
C GLY A 44 26.30 5.94 16.05
N GLY A 45 26.65 6.71 15.00
CA GLY A 45 25.77 7.65 14.28
C GLY A 45 24.45 7.04 13.76
N LYS A 46 24.27 5.73 13.94
CA LYS A 46 22.99 5.04 13.79
C LYS A 46 21.94 5.54 14.79
N ILE A 47 22.31 5.93 16.01
CA ILE A 47 21.35 6.44 17.00
C ILE A 47 20.79 7.78 16.53
N LYS A 48 21.65 8.71 16.10
CA LYS A 48 21.22 10.00 15.56
C LYS A 48 20.36 9.85 14.31
N ALA A 49 20.78 9.03 13.34
CA ALA A 49 19.98 8.75 12.14
C ALA A 49 18.62 8.10 12.46
N THR A 50 18.57 7.25 13.48
CA THR A 50 17.33 6.63 13.95
C THR A 50 16.41 7.65 14.63
N ILE A 51 16.96 8.52 15.48
CA ILE A 51 16.23 9.62 16.11
C ILE A 51 15.68 10.57 15.05
N ASP A 52 16.49 10.99 14.08
CA ASP A 52 16.07 11.86 12.98
C ASP A 52 14.97 11.21 12.14
N SER A 53 15.07 9.89 11.91
CA SER A 53 14.02 9.11 11.25
C SER A 53 12.70 9.15 12.04
N TYR A 54 12.74 8.87 13.36
CA TYR A 54 11.56 8.93 14.22
C TYR A 54 10.94 10.32 14.29
N LEU A 55 11.76 11.37 14.43
CA LEU A 55 11.31 12.77 14.39
C LEU A 55 10.64 13.11 13.05
N GLY A 56 11.12 12.54 11.94
CA GLY A 56 10.48 12.64 10.64
C GLY A 56 9.09 11.98 10.59
N HIS A 57 8.93 10.82 11.22
CA HIS A 57 7.63 10.14 11.34
C HIS A 57 6.64 10.94 12.20
N ILE A 58 7.09 11.48 13.33
CA ILE A 58 6.27 12.32 14.22
C ILE A 58 5.77 13.56 13.48
N ARG A 59 6.65 14.29 12.77
CA ARG A 59 6.27 15.48 12.00
C ARG A 59 5.22 15.16 10.92
N ARG A 60 5.35 14.03 10.21
CA ARG A 60 4.36 13.59 9.23
C ARG A 60 3.02 13.23 9.87
N ALA A 61 3.04 12.56 11.02
CA ALA A 61 1.81 12.23 11.76
C ALA A 61 1.10 13.49 12.27
N GLN A 62 1.85 14.46 12.82
CA GLN A 62 1.30 15.76 13.23
C GLN A 62 0.67 16.52 12.07
N GLY A 63 1.35 16.56 10.91
CA GLY A 63 0.78 17.20 9.70
C GLY A 63 -0.49 16.51 9.19
N TRP A 64 -0.59 15.18 9.33
CA TRP A 64 -1.79 14.43 8.97
C TRP A 64 -2.95 14.65 9.95
N LEU A 65 -2.67 14.78 11.25
CA LEU A 65 -3.68 15.03 12.29
C LEU A 65 -4.17 16.49 12.32
N ALA A 66 -3.33 17.45 11.92
CA ALA A 66 -3.66 18.88 11.95
C ALA A 66 -5.02 19.24 11.29
N PRO A 67 -5.35 18.79 10.05
CA PRO A 67 -6.64 19.10 9.45
C PRO A 67 -7.82 18.44 10.18
N ILE A 68 -7.64 17.26 10.77
CA ILE A 68 -8.70 16.57 11.53
C ILE A 68 -9.03 17.36 12.81
N VAL A 69 -8.00 17.77 13.55
CA VAL A 69 -8.17 18.58 14.76
C VAL A 69 -8.77 19.95 14.43
N ALA A 70 -8.41 20.55 13.28
CA ALA A 70 -8.99 21.80 12.83
C ALA A 70 -10.49 21.65 12.50
N GLU A 71 -10.87 20.57 11.83
CA GLU A 71 -12.27 20.25 11.50
C GLU A 71 -13.12 19.96 12.74
N GLU A 72 -12.59 19.22 13.72
CA GLU A 72 -13.27 19.00 15.01
C GLU A 72 -13.52 20.32 15.75
N LYS A 73 -12.52 21.21 15.80
CA LYS A 73 -12.68 22.54 16.39
C LYS A 73 -13.73 23.37 15.66
N ARG A 74 -13.76 23.33 14.32
CA ARG A 74 -14.78 24.03 13.51
C ARG A 74 -16.18 23.54 13.86
N ARG A 75 -16.40 22.23 13.91
CA ARG A 75 -17.71 21.64 14.27
C ARG A 75 -18.13 21.97 15.70
N ALA A 76 -17.19 21.98 16.64
CA ALA A 76 -17.47 22.38 18.02
C ALA A 76 -17.94 23.84 18.09
N MET A 77 -17.33 24.75 17.32
CA MET A 77 -17.77 26.14 17.23
C MET A 77 -19.15 26.28 16.57
N GLU A 78 -19.41 25.53 15.50
CA GLU A 78 -20.72 25.51 14.83
C GLU A 78 -21.84 25.03 15.75
N TRP A 79 -21.60 23.96 16.51
CA TRP A 79 -22.52 23.44 17.50
C TRP A 79 -22.87 24.47 18.58
N GLU A 80 -21.88 25.19 19.11
CA GLU A 80 -22.12 26.23 20.11
C GLU A 80 -22.87 27.45 19.54
N MET A 81 -22.61 27.82 18.27
CA MET A 81 -23.37 28.87 17.58
C MET A 81 -24.83 28.43 17.34
N GLU A 82 -25.06 27.20 16.89
CA GLU A 82 -26.40 26.64 16.67
C GLU A 82 -27.20 26.59 17.97
N LYS A 83 -26.58 26.15 19.07
CA LYS A 83 -27.19 26.16 20.40
C LYS A 83 -27.63 27.55 20.83
N THR A 84 -26.81 28.57 20.56
CA THR A 84 -27.15 29.97 20.87
C THR A 84 -28.31 30.47 20.02
N GLN A 85 -28.33 30.12 18.72
CA GLN A 85 -29.39 30.52 17.79
C GLN A 85 -30.74 29.86 18.14
N HIS A 86 -30.73 28.61 18.61
CA HIS A 86 -31.95 27.90 18.99
C HIS A 86 -32.61 28.52 20.23
N CYS A 87 -31.83 28.93 21.23
CA CYS A 87 -32.33 29.59 22.44
C CYS A 87 -32.97 30.98 22.21
N ILE A 88 -32.67 31.66 21.09
CA ILE A 88 -33.21 33.01 20.80
C ILE A 88 -34.56 32.95 20.07
N ASN A 89 -34.84 31.86 19.35
CA ASN A 89 -36.07 31.72 18.55
C ASN A 89 -37.18 30.94 19.26
N GLU A 90 -36.87 30.29 20.39
CA GLU A 90 -37.91 29.86 21.33
C GLU A 90 -38.37 31.06 22.15
N ALA A 91 -39.15 31.95 21.50
CA ALA A 91 -40.00 32.85 22.25
C ALA A 91 -40.81 32.00 23.23
N PRO A 92 -40.83 32.35 24.53
CA PRO A 92 -41.61 31.62 25.51
C PRO A 92 -43.04 31.60 25.01
N THR A 93 -43.50 30.44 24.53
CA THR A 93 -44.88 30.22 24.12
C THR A 93 -45.69 30.19 25.41
N THR A 94 -45.97 31.38 25.91
CA THR A 94 -46.93 31.62 26.98
C THR A 94 -48.28 31.10 26.49
N GLY A 95 -48.65 29.89 26.92
CA GLY A 95 -50.06 29.51 26.95
C GLY A 95 -50.52 28.43 25.98
N ARG A 96 -49.70 27.43 25.66
CA ARG A 96 -50.27 26.09 25.42
C ARG A 96 -49.52 25.08 26.27
N LYS A 97 -50.10 24.81 27.44
CA LYS A 97 -49.96 23.52 28.09
C LYS A 97 -50.48 22.49 27.08
N SER A 98 -49.60 22.05 26.18
CA SER A 98 -49.72 20.72 25.61
C SER A 98 -49.72 19.82 26.83
N ALA A 99 -50.91 19.52 27.33
CA ALA A 99 -51.08 18.41 28.25
C ALA A 99 -50.45 17.24 27.49
N MET A 100 -49.24 16.87 27.89
CA MET A 100 -48.75 15.52 27.68
C MET A 100 -49.96 14.65 28.04
N PRO A 101 -50.41 13.77 27.14
CA PRO A 101 -51.49 12.85 27.45
C PRO A 101 -51.23 12.29 28.85
N GLU A 102 -52.21 12.37 29.75
CA GLU A 102 -52.05 12.05 31.18
C GLU A 102 -51.43 10.64 31.39
N ASP A 103 -51.60 9.80 30.38
CA ASP A 103 -51.13 8.45 30.17
C ASP A 103 -49.68 8.31 29.68
N MET A 104 -49.05 9.35 29.14
CA MET A 104 -47.66 9.29 28.68
C MET A 104 -46.65 9.29 29.84
N HIS A 105 -47.03 9.83 30.99
CA HIS A 105 -46.24 9.69 32.22
C HIS A 105 -46.31 8.27 32.79
N LEU A 106 -47.39 7.53 32.53
CA LEU A 106 -47.56 6.14 32.96
C LEU A 106 -46.71 5.15 32.13
N ALA A 107 -46.39 5.50 30.88
CA ALA A 107 -45.61 4.64 29.98
C ALA A 107 -44.17 4.34 30.45
N PHE A 108 -43.64 5.10 31.42
CA PHE A 108 -42.27 4.94 31.93
C PHE A 108 -42.22 4.58 33.43
N THR A 109 -43.36 4.51 34.10
CA THR A 109 -43.47 4.14 35.52
C THR A 109 -43.89 2.69 35.75
N ASP A 110 -44.42 2.01 34.73
CA ASP A 110 -44.68 0.57 34.78
C ASP A 110 -43.37 -0.22 34.82
N GLU A 111 -43.35 -1.35 35.54
CA GLU A 111 -42.26 -2.31 35.48
C GLU A 111 -41.93 -2.62 34.01
N PRO A 112 -40.64 -2.70 33.63
CA PRO A 112 -40.23 -3.00 32.25
C PRO A 112 -40.92 -4.28 31.77
N ARG A 113 -41.98 -4.12 30.96
CA ARG A 113 -42.65 -5.28 30.37
C ARG A 113 -41.66 -5.94 29.43
N GLU A 114 -41.47 -7.25 29.55
CA GLU A 114 -40.62 -8.02 28.65
C GLU A 114 -41.09 -7.75 27.21
N CYS A 115 -40.30 -6.96 26.48
CA CYS A 115 -40.60 -6.61 25.11
C CYS A 115 -40.59 -7.91 24.32
N THR A 116 -41.78 -8.41 23.97
CA THR A 116 -41.91 -9.64 23.19
C THR A 116 -41.00 -9.54 21.96
N PRO A 117 -40.19 -10.56 21.63
CA PRO A 117 -39.26 -10.53 20.50
C PRO A 117 -39.90 -10.13 19.16
N GLN A 118 -41.23 -10.28 19.05
CA GLN A 118 -42.04 -9.88 17.92
C GLN A 118 -42.11 -8.35 17.70
N ALA A 119 -42.08 -7.54 18.78
CA ALA A 119 -42.08 -6.07 18.70
C ALA A 119 -40.74 -5.53 18.18
N ILE A 120 -39.61 -6.14 18.57
CA ILE A 120 -38.27 -5.82 18.07
C ILE A 120 -38.14 -6.16 16.57
N ARG A 121 -38.86 -7.19 16.10
CA ARG A 121 -38.84 -7.62 14.70
C ARG A 121 -39.63 -6.68 13.78
N MET A 122 -40.65 -5.98 14.28
CA MET A 122 -41.48 -5.11 13.43
C MET A 122 -40.87 -3.72 13.18
N SER A 123 -40.01 -3.22 14.07
CA SER A 123 -39.39 -1.89 13.95
C SER A 123 -38.17 -1.83 13.03
N SER A 124 -37.71 -2.97 12.49
CA SER A 124 -36.50 -3.05 11.64
C SER A 124 -36.76 -3.20 10.13
N ILE A 125 -38.03 -3.24 9.67
CA ILE A 125 -38.35 -3.62 8.27
C ILE A 125 -38.79 -2.42 7.41
N SER A 126 -39.08 -1.25 7.98
CA SER A 126 -39.62 -0.11 7.23
C SER A 126 -38.55 0.88 6.76
N ALA A 127 -37.55 0.44 6.00
CA ALA A 127 -36.73 1.34 5.20
C ALA A 127 -36.19 0.63 3.95
N THR A 128 -36.42 1.28 2.80
CA THR A 128 -35.92 0.98 1.43
C THR A 128 -36.83 0.15 0.51
N LYS A 129 -37.91 0.79 0.01
CA LYS A 129 -38.37 0.56 -1.37
C LYS A 129 -37.40 1.27 -2.32
N SER A 130 -36.42 0.54 -2.85
CA SER A 130 -35.66 0.95 -4.03
C SER A 130 -35.98 -0.05 -5.14
N THR A 131 -36.93 0.35 -5.99
CA THR A 131 -37.32 -0.37 -7.20
C THR A 131 -36.24 -0.16 -8.26
N SER A 132 -35.38 -1.16 -8.49
CA SER A 132 -34.59 -1.23 -9.72
C SER A 132 -35.21 -2.23 -10.70
N PRO A 133 -35.23 -1.93 -12.01
CA PRO A 133 -35.81 -2.81 -13.02
C PRO A 133 -34.89 -4.00 -13.36
N PRO A 134 -35.46 -5.14 -13.81
CA PRO A 134 -34.71 -6.33 -14.17
C PRO A 134 -33.95 -6.15 -15.50
N HIS A 135 -32.63 -6.32 -15.45
CA HIS A 135 -31.79 -6.41 -16.64
C HIS A 135 -31.93 -7.79 -17.30
N PRO A 136 -32.24 -7.89 -18.60
CA PRO A 136 -32.27 -9.16 -19.31
C PRO A 136 -30.85 -9.63 -19.65
N TYR A 137 -30.61 -10.92 -19.45
CA TYR A 137 -29.40 -11.68 -19.79
C TYR A 137 -28.99 -11.51 -21.27
N PRO A 138 -27.68 -11.55 -21.61
CA PRO A 138 -27.23 -11.95 -22.93
C PRO A 138 -27.02 -13.48 -23.00
N PRO A 139 -27.24 -14.11 -24.17
CA PRO A 139 -27.20 -15.55 -24.31
C PRO A 139 -25.96 -16.06 -25.07
N VAL A 140 -25.78 -17.38 -24.96
CA VAL A 140 -25.16 -18.32 -25.90
C VAL A 140 -23.63 -18.39 -26.02
N TYR A 141 -23.17 -19.59 -25.71
CA TYR A 141 -21.87 -20.20 -25.90
C TYR A 141 -21.55 -20.40 -27.39
N HIS A 142 -20.39 -19.94 -27.86
CA HIS A 142 -19.78 -20.50 -29.07
C HIS A 142 -18.69 -21.50 -28.67
N GLN A 143 -18.93 -22.74 -29.07
CA GLN A 143 -18.01 -23.87 -29.04
C GLN A 143 -16.78 -23.59 -29.91
N THR A 144 -15.59 -23.79 -29.34
CA THR A 144 -14.35 -23.95 -30.11
C THR A 144 -14.14 -25.42 -30.47
N PRO A 145 -13.86 -25.76 -31.75
CA PRO A 145 -13.53 -27.12 -32.14
C PRO A 145 -12.14 -27.51 -31.63
N ALA A 146 -12.06 -28.79 -31.26
CA ALA A 146 -10.89 -29.48 -30.78
C ALA A 146 -9.71 -29.39 -31.76
N SER A 147 -8.52 -29.06 -31.23
CA SER A 147 -7.26 -29.40 -31.85
C SER A 147 -6.61 -30.53 -31.06
N ASP A 148 -6.58 -31.68 -31.71
CA ASP A 148 -5.84 -32.87 -31.31
C ASP A 148 -4.37 -32.52 -31.04
N THR A 149 -3.92 -32.75 -29.81
CA THR A 149 -2.49 -32.88 -29.52
C THR A 149 -2.27 -34.21 -28.81
N PRO A 150 -1.35 -35.05 -29.32
CA PRO A 150 -1.17 -36.39 -28.81
C PRO A 150 -0.48 -36.37 -27.44
N TYR A 151 -1.15 -37.06 -26.52
CA TYR A 151 -0.66 -37.72 -25.31
C TYR A 151 0.86 -38.00 -25.33
N ASN A 152 1.59 -37.39 -24.39
CA ASN A 152 2.83 -37.97 -23.88
C ASN A 152 2.62 -38.31 -22.41
N SER A 153 2.40 -39.61 -22.19
CA SER A 153 2.40 -40.24 -20.88
C SER A 153 3.79 -40.18 -20.24
N VAL A 154 3.79 -40.48 -18.95
CA VAL A 154 4.90 -40.90 -18.09
C VAL A 154 5.58 -39.76 -17.32
N LEU A 155 5.24 -39.62 -16.03
CA LEU A 155 6.11 -40.09 -14.93
C LEU A 155 5.42 -39.90 -13.57
N SER A 156 4.76 -40.97 -13.12
CA SER A 156 4.18 -41.13 -11.79
C SER A 156 5.27 -40.95 -10.71
N HIS A 157 5.07 -40.00 -9.79
CA HIS A 157 5.83 -39.92 -8.54
C HIS A 157 4.86 -40.11 -7.37
N PRO A 158 5.16 -41.03 -6.42
CA PRO A 158 4.30 -41.27 -5.28
C PRO A 158 4.33 -40.10 -4.29
N VAL A 159 3.14 -39.66 -3.90
CA VAL A 159 2.89 -38.66 -2.85
C VAL A 159 3.12 -39.31 -1.47
N PRO A 160 3.95 -38.73 -0.59
CA PRO A 160 4.03 -39.19 0.79
C PRO A 160 2.79 -38.70 1.58
N LEU A 161 1.96 -39.66 2.00
CA LEU A 161 0.94 -39.49 3.03
C LEU A 161 1.63 -39.22 4.38
N TYR A 162 1.69 -37.94 4.79
CA TYR A 162 2.02 -37.59 6.17
C TYR A 162 0.74 -37.39 6.99
N GLN A 163 0.43 -38.46 7.71
CA GLN A 163 -0.08 -38.57 9.07
C GLN A 163 -0.71 -37.31 9.70
N SER A 164 -2.04 -37.43 9.85
CA SER A 164 -2.85 -37.00 10.98
C SER A 164 -2.11 -36.90 12.31
N ASN A 165 -2.14 -35.72 12.93
CA ASN A 165 -1.79 -35.55 14.34
C ASN A 165 -2.80 -34.67 15.09
N THR A 166 -3.48 -35.37 16.00
CA THR A 166 -3.93 -34.97 17.34
C THR A 166 -4.82 -33.73 17.48
N ASP A 167 -6.10 -34.03 17.32
CA ASP A 167 -7.26 -33.45 17.99
C ASP A 167 -6.96 -33.04 19.45
N LYS A 168 -6.73 -31.74 19.69
CA LYS A 168 -6.78 -31.14 21.01
C LYS A 168 -8.15 -30.50 21.17
N ARG A 169 -9.08 -31.34 21.62
CA ARG A 169 -10.41 -31.00 22.11
C ARG A 169 -10.30 -29.96 23.23
N GLN A 170 -10.38 -28.67 22.88
CA GLN A 170 -10.54 -27.60 23.86
C GLN A 170 -11.98 -27.67 24.39
N THR A 171 -12.13 -28.08 25.64
CA THR A 171 -13.34 -27.86 26.43
C THR A 171 -13.58 -26.36 26.59
N ILE A 172 -14.50 -25.84 25.79
CA ILE A 172 -14.98 -24.46 25.89
C ILE A 172 -15.89 -24.38 27.11
N HIS A 173 -15.37 -23.81 28.20
CA HIS A 173 -16.18 -23.44 29.36
C HIS A 173 -17.07 -22.24 28.94
N ARG A 174 -18.32 -22.52 28.53
CA ARG A 174 -19.32 -21.48 28.29
C ARG A 174 -19.77 -20.90 29.64
N LYS A 175 -19.38 -19.64 29.90
CA LYS A 175 -20.03 -18.79 30.90
C LYS A 175 -21.46 -18.49 30.43
N PRO A 176 -22.50 -18.76 31.23
CA PRO A 176 -23.84 -18.26 30.94
C PRO A 176 -23.90 -16.75 31.23
N ASN A 177 -24.65 -16.03 30.40
CA ASN A 177 -24.97 -14.60 30.46
C ASN A 177 -23.86 -13.63 30.02
N GLN A 178 -23.65 -13.53 28.71
CA GLN A 178 -23.09 -12.33 28.09
C GLN A 178 -24.14 -11.77 27.11
N PRO A 179 -24.55 -10.49 27.25
CA PRO A 179 -25.53 -9.86 26.37
C PRO A 179 -25.04 -9.86 24.93
N SER A 180 -25.95 -10.20 24.01
CA SER A 180 -25.71 -10.35 22.58
C SER A 180 -24.99 -9.12 22.02
N PRO A 181 -23.78 -9.25 21.45
CA PRO A 181 -23.11 -8.13 20.81
C PRO A 181 -23.94 -7.67 19.61
N SER A 182 -24.15 -6.36 19.51
CA SER A 182 -24.76 -5.69 18.38
C SER A 182 -24.14 -6.19 17.07
N PRO A 183 -24.92 -6.34 15.97
CA PRO A 183 -24.37 -6.76 14.69
C PRO A 183 -23.21 -5.84 14.33
N PRO A 184 -22.03 -6.38 13.96
CA PRO A 184 -20.90 -5.55 13.61
C PRO A 184 -21.33 -4.64 12.46
N THR A 185 -21.27 -3.33 12.68
CA THR A 185 -21.38 -2.33 11.61
C THR A 185 -20.30 -2.69 10.60
N VAL A 186 -20.70 -3.33 9.51
CA VAL A 186 -19.81 -3.67 8.41
C VAL A 186 -19.49 -2.34 7.77
N THR A 187 -18.43 -1.68 8.24
CA THR A 187 -17.84 -0.54 7.54
C THR A 187 -17.45 -1.10 6.20
N VAL A 188 -18.28 -0.84 5.19
CA VAL A 188 -17.97 -1.07 3.79
C VAL A 188 -16.84 -0.10 3.50
N PHE A 189 -15.60 -0.51 3.84
CA PHE A 189 -14.43 0.18 3.36
C PHE A 189 -14.62 0.21 1.87
N ASN A 190 -14.79 1.42 1.35
CA ASN A 190 -14.87 1.67 -0.06
C ASN A 190 -13.56 1.15 -0.64
N THR A 191 -13.57 -0.11 -1.09
CA THR A 191 -12.50 -0.75 -1.83
C THR A 191 -12.53 -0.14 -3.23
N GLN A 192 -12.42 1.19 -3.30
CA GLN A 192 -11.90 1.88 -4.45
C GLN A 192 -10.59 1.16 -4.75
N SER A 193 -10.71 0.27 -5.73
CA SER A 193 -9.79 -0.76 -6.13
C SER A 193 -8.40 -0.15 -6.21
N LEU A 194 -7.62 -0.27 -5.13
CA LEU A 194 -6.25 0.23 -5.11
C LEU A 194 -5.53 -0.50 -6.23
N VAL A 195 -5.13 0.25 -7.25
CA VAL A 195 -4.48 -0.34 -8.42
C VAL A 195 -3.13 -0.84 -7.97
N ILE A 196 -2.97 -2.16 -7.97
CA ILE A 196 -1.71 -2.82 -7.65
C ILE A 196 -0.88 -2.86 -8.93
N ILE A 197 0.31 -2.28 -8.89
CA ILE A 197 1.29 -2.43 -9.97
C ILE A 197 1.83 -3.86 -9.91
N PRO A 198 1.63 -4.70 -10.95
CA PRO A 198 1.99 -6.11 -10.92
C PRO A 198 3.47 -6.34 -10.71
N GLU A 199 3.88 -7.24 -9.83
CA GLU A 199 5.30 -7.59 -9.69
C GLU A 199 5.80 -8.35 -10.94
N ILE A 200 6.93 -7.94 -11.50
CA ILE A 200 7.54 -8.64 -12.65
C ILE A 200 8.33 -9.82 -12.11
N ARG A 201 7.88 -11.03 -12.43
CA ARG A 201 8.57 -12.26 -12.03
C ARG A 201 9.79 -12.45 -12.91
N GLY A 202 10.97 -12.53 -12.28
CA GLY A 202 12.24 -12.75 -12.95
C GLY A 202 13.05 -11.46 -13.13
N MET A 203 14.28 -11.48 -12.63
CA MET A 203 15.31 -10.51 -13.00
C MET A 203 16.05 -11.09 -14.20
N GLY A 204 15.78 -10.57 -15.39
CA GLY A 204 16.36 -11.11 -16.61
C GLY A 204 16.27 -10.15 -17.79
N PRO A 205 16.88 -10.54 -18.92
CA PRO A 205 16.90 -9.74 -20.15
C PRO A 205 15.51 -9.41 -20.68
N ASP A 206 14.49 -10.23 -20.36
CA ASP A 206 13.13 -10.05 -20.88
C ASP A 206 12.22 -9.22 -19.97
N ALA A 207 12.68 -8.84 -18.77
CA ALA A 207 11.86 -8.16 -17.77
C ALA A 207 11.31 -6.81 -18.29
N TRP A 208 12.07 -6.10 -19.13
CA TRP A 208 11.64 -4.84 -19.72
C TRP A 208 10.54 -5.02 -20.77
N ARG A 209 10.48 -6.16 -21.49
CA ARG A 209 9.38 -6.44 -22.42
C ARG A 209 8.04 -6.54 -21.68
N GLN A 210 8.04 -7.14 -20.49
CA GLN A 210 6.86 -7.17 -19.64
C GLN A 210 6.47 -5.77 -19.14
N VAL A 211 7.45 -4.88 -18.86
CA VAL A 211 7.17 -3.48 -18.54
C VAL A 211 6.41 -2.79 -19.68
N VAL A 212 6.87 -2.95 -20.91
CA VAL A 212 6.24 -2.37 -22.11
C VAL A 212 4.85 -2.98 -22.33
N ARG A 213 4.70 -4.29 -22.16
CA ARG A 213 3.39 -4.95 -22.27
C ARG A 213 2.39 -4.45 -21.22
N ASP A 214 2.80 -4.39 -19.96
CA ASP A 214 1.97 -3.84 -18.85
C ASP A 214 1.67 -2.35 -19.06
N TRP A 215 2.46 -1.64 -19.88
CA TRP A 215 2.23 -0.23 -20.18
C TRP A 215 1.02 -0.01 -21.09
N ASP A 216 0.90 -0.83 -22.13
CA ASP A 216 -0.14 -0.69 -23.16
C ASP A 216 -1.37 -1.58 -22.95
N PHE A 217 -1.21 -2.73 -22.31
CA PHE A 217 -2.25 -3.75 -22.21
C PHE A 217 -2.59 -4.08 -20.74
N PRO A 218 -3.89 -4.22 -20.41
CA PRO A 218 -4.27 -4.75 -19.11
C PRO A 218 -3.96 -6.24 -19.01
N ASP A 219 -3.65 -6.72 -17.80
CA ASP A 219 -3.44 -8.13 -17.49
C ASP A 219 -4.24 -8.53 -16.23
N PRO A 220 -5.51 -8.93 -16.40
CA PRO A 220 -6.37 -9.34 -15.28
C PRO A 220 -5.79 -10.50 -14.47
N SER A 221 -4.97 -11.38 -15.07
CA SER A 221 -4.38 -12.54 -14.38
C SER A 221 -3.39 -12.13 -13.28
N ARG A 222 -2.82 -10.92 -13.40
CA ARG A 222 -1.88 -10.33 -12.43
C ARG A 222 -2.51 -9.20 -11.61
N ASN A 223 -3.84 -9.13 -11.55
CA ASN A 223 -4.62 -8.06 -10.91
C ASN A 223 -4.39 -6.67 -11.53
N HIS A 224 -4.08 -6.62 -12.84
CA HIS A 224 -3.85 -5.40 -13.60
C HIS A 224 -5.02 -5.13 -14.55
N ARG A 225 -6.08 -4.46 -14.07
CA ARG A 225 -7.31 -4.28 -14.88
C ARG A 225 -7.25 -3.16 -15.92
N ARG A 226 -6.33 -2.20 -15.77
CA ARG A 226 -6.16 -1.04 -16.65
C ARG A 226 -4.69 -0.91 -17.03
N PRO A 227 -4.34 -0.59 -18.29
CA PRO A 227 -2.96 -0.30 -18.69
C PRO A 227 -2.27 0.72 -17.77
N LEU A 228 -0.96 0.57 -17.52
CA LEU A 228 -0.25 1.52 -16.65
C LEU A 228 -0.27 2.96 -17.18
N LYS A 229 -0.34 3.18 -18.50
CA LYS A 229 -0.37 4.53 -19.09
C LYS A 229 -1.63 5.33 -18.72
N GLU A 230 -2.73 4.66 -18.41
CA GLU A 230 -4.00 5.29 -18.03
C GLU A 230 -4.08 5.64 -16.54
N LEU A 231 -3.14 5.16 -15.73
CA LEU A 231 -3.13 5.42 -14.29
C LEU A 231 -2.65 6.83 -13.99
N SER A 232 -3.43 7.58 -13.21
CA SER A 232 -3.01 8.87 -12.68
C SER A 232 -2.10 8.69 -11.46
N LYS A 233 -1.38 9.75 -11.07
CA LYS A 233 -0.57 9.76 -9.84
C LYS A 233 -1.38 9.52 -8.55
N GLY A 234 -2.69 9.79 -8.60
CA GLY A 234 -3.63 9.56 -7.50
C GLY A 234 -4.03 8.08 -7.36
N ASP A 235 -4.11 7.36 -8.48
CA ASP A 235 -4.47 5.93 -8.51
C ASP A 235 -3.39 5.03 -7.91
N VAL A 236 -2.12 5.45 -7.99
CA VAL A 236 -0.97 4.64 -7.59
C VAL A 236 -0.67 4.82 -6.09
N PRO A 237 -0.70 3.74 -5.28
CA PRO A 237 -0.33 3.79 -3.88
C PRO A 237 1.07 4.38 -3.69
N GLN A 238 1.26 5.19 -2.64
CA GLN A 238 2.53 5.89 -2.40
C GLN A 238 3.75 4.96 -2.42
N LYS A 239 3.61 3.76 -1.85
CA LYS A 239 4.66 2.73 -1.80
C LYS A 239 5.09 2.22 -3.19
N GLN A 240 4.22 2.33 -4.20
CA GLN A 240 4.45 1.83 -5.56
C GLN A 240 4.79 2.93 -6.58
N ARG A 241 4.77 4.21 -6.19
CA ARG A 241 5.03 5.35 -7.10
C ARG A 241 6.42 5.30 -7.75
N GLN A 242 7.42 4.80 -7.03
CA GLN A 242 8.77 4.64 -7.60
C GLN A 242 8.79 3.58 -8.69
N LEU A 243 8.10 2.45 -8.46
CA LEU A 243 7.98 1.37 -9.44
C LEU A 243 7.20 1.83 -10.69
N TYR A 244 6.11 2.57 -10.50
CA TYR A 244 5.37 3.21 -11.58
C TYR A 244 6.28 4.10 -12.43
N HIS A 245 7.03 5.00 -11.79
CA HIS A 245 7.91 5.94 -12.48
C HIS A 245 9.01 5.22 -13.28
N LEU A 246 9.61 4.19 -12.69
CA LEU A 246 10.60 3.36 -13.38
C LEU A 246 10.02 2.73 -14.64
N ARG A 247 8.82 2.13 -14.55
CA ARG A 247 8.15 1.49 -15.69
C ARG A 247 7.78 2.50 -16.77
N LYS A 248 7.22 3.62 -16.35
CA LYS A 248 6.87 4.74 -17.22
C LYS A 248 8.06 5.18 -18.07
N VAL A 249 9.22 5.45 -17.44
CA VAL A 249 10.42 5.91 -18.16
C VAL A 249 10.93 4.87 -19.15
N ILE A 250 10.96 3.59 -18.78
CA ILE A 250 11.39 2.53 -19.70
C ILE A 250 10.44 2.41 -20.89
N ALA A 251 9.13 2.38 -20.64
CA ALA A 251 8.14 2.22 -21.70
C ALA A 251 8.08 3.43 -22.64
N GLU A 252 8.07 4.65 -22.10
CA GLU A 252 8.08 5.88 -22.90
C GLU A 252 9.36 6.03 -23.72
N GLU A 253 10.52 5.64 -23.18
CA GLU A 253 11.77 5.63 -23.96
C GLU A 253 11.64 4.69 -25.16
N PHE A 254 11.23 3.43 -24.93
CA PHE A 254 11.09 2.45 -26.00
C PHE A 254 10.07 2.86 -27.06
N ILE A 255 8.89 3.32 -26.63
CA ILE A 255 7.78 3.67 -27.52
C ILE A 255 8.05 5.00 -28.24
N ASN A 256 8.40 6.06 -27.51
CA ASN A 256 8.45 7.41 -28.06
C ASN A 256 9.80 7.74 -28.72
N VAL A 257 10.91 7.23 -28.19
CA VAL A 257 12.26 7.56 -28.70
C VAL A 257 12.73 6.58 -29.75
N TYR A 258 12.43 5.29 -29.58
CA TYR A 258 12.85 4.24 -30.51
C TYR A 258 11.72 3.77 -31.45
N ALA A 259 10.51 4.32 -31.34
CA ALA A 259 9.37 3.92 -32.16
C ALA A 259 9.12 2.40 -32.15
N CYS A 260 9.29 1.77 -30.98
CA CYS A 260 9.20 0.32 -30.79
C CYS A 260 10.26 -0.51 -31.56
N ASP A 261 11.37 0.10 -32.03
CA ASP A 261 12.50 -0.62 -32.63
C ASP A 261 13.35 -1.28 -31.53
N GLU A 262 13.08 -2.57 -31.30
CA GLU A 262 13.77 -3.38 -30.30
C GLU A 262 15.27 -3.51 -30.59
N ALA A 263 15.68 -3.66 -31.86
CA ALA A 263 17.09 -3.86 -32.19
C ALA A 263 17.92 -2.61 -31.81
N ARG A 264 17.42 -1.42 -32.14
CA ARG A 264 18.08 -0.16 -31.79
C ARG A 264 18.05 0.10 -30.28
N PHE A 265 16.94 -0.21 -29.62
CA PHE A 265 16.81 -0.03 -28.17
C PHE A 265 17.82 -0.89 -27.39
N LEU A 266 17.98 -2.16 -27.78
CA LEU A 266 18.91 -3.08 -27.15
C LEU A 266 20.38 -2.74 -27.44
N ALA A 267 20.68 -2.21 -28.64
CA ALA A 267 22.01 -1.74 -29.00
C ALA A 267 22.46 -0.54 -28.15
N ASP A 268 21.57 0.43 -27.92
CA ASP A 268 21.87 1.62 -27.11
C ASP A 268 21.90 1.33 -25.61
N TYR A 269 21.17 0.31 -25.13
CA TYR A 269 21.02 0.02 -23.71
C TYR A 269 21.39 -1.42 -23.31
N PRO A 270 22.65 -1.87 -23.50
CA PRO A 270 23.08 -3.24 -23.19
C PRO A 270 22.90 -3.64 -21.70
N SER A 271 22.68 -2.66 -20.82
CA SER A 271 22.33 -2.87 -19.41
C SER A 271 21.01 -3.64 -19.18
N TYR A 272 20.15 -3.79 -20.19
CA TYR A 272 18.88 -4.53 -20.11
C TYR A 272 19.07 -5.97 -19.61
N VAL A 273 20.22 -6.59 -19.92
CA VAL A 273 20.58 -7.95 -19.50
C VAL A 273 20.57 -8.11 -17.97
N LYS A 274 20.83 -7.02 -17.24
CA LYS A 274 20.83 -6.99 -15.77
C LYS A 274 19.45 -6.67 -15.15
N GLY A 275 18.42 -6.47 -15.98
CA GLY A 275 17.05 -6.17 -15.58
C GLY A 275 16.65 -4.69 -15.67
N CYS A 276 15.46 -4.36 -15.16
CA CYS A 276 14.84 -3.04 -15.35
C CYS A 276 15.54 -1.89 -14.60
N THR A 277 16.08 -2.14 -13.40
CA THR A 277 16.72 -1.06 -12.62
C THR A 277 18.00 -0.54 -13.27
N PRO A 278 18.96 -1.41 -13.70
CA PRO A 278 20.12 -0.97 -14.47
C PRO A 278 19.73 -0.25 -15.78
N LEU A 279 18.74 -0.77 -16.50
CA LEU A 279 18.20 -0.16 -17.71
C LEU A 279 17.67 1.26 -17.46
N PHE A 280 16.83 1.44 -16.45
CA PHE A 280 16.31 2.75 -16.04
C PHE A 280 17.41 3.75 -15.69
N ASN A 281 18.46 3.30 -15.00
CA ASN A 281 19.59 4.16 -14.67
C ASN A 281 20.39 4.58 -15.92
N ALA A 282 20.55 3.67 -16.90
CA ALA A 282 21.19 3.99 -18.17
C ALA A 282 20.40 5.04 -18.96
N ILE A 283 19.08 4.88 -19.05
CA ILE A 283 18.18 5.88 -19.70
C ILE A 283 18.31 7.23 -19.01
N ARG A 284 18.23 7.27 -17.67
CA ARG A 284 18.39 8.52 -16.92
C ARG A 284 19.76 9.17 -17.11
N LYS A 285 20.83 8.37 -17.24
CA LYS A 285 22.17 8.88 -17.51
C LYS A 285 22.24 9.51 -18.90
N LYS A 286 21.69 8.86 -19.92
CA LYS A 286 21.59 9.42 -21.28
C LYS A 286 20.84 10.76 -21.30
N TYR A 287 19.72 10.86 -20.58
CA TYR A 287 18.98 12.12 -20.46
C TYR A 287 19.75 13.23 -19.73
N GLN A 288 20.56 12.88 -18.73
CA GLN A 288 21.42 13.84 -18.05
C GLN A 288 22.53 14.37 -18.97
N GLU A 289 23.17 13.49 -19.75
CA GLU A 289 24.20 13.86 -20.72
C GLU A 289 23.63 14.74 -21.84
N ALA A 290 22.38 14.48 -22.26
CA ALA A 290 21.67 15.32 -23.23
C ALA A 290 21.18 16.67 -22.65
N GLY A 291 21.34 16.92 -21.35
CA GLY A 291 20.88 18.16 -20.71
C GLY A 291 19.35 18.32 -20.61
N THR A 292 18.59 17.29 -20.98
CA THR A 292 17.11 17.34 -20.97
C THR A 292 16.52 17.33 -19.56
N VAL A 293 17.22 16.70 -18.61
CA VAL A 293 16.84 16.72 -17.20
C VAL A 293 17.60 17.84 -16.51
N ALA A 294 16.92 18.97 -16.27
CA ALA A 294 17.44 20.03 -15.43
C ALA A 294 17.94 19.42 -14.12
N ARG A 295 19.25 19.53 -13.87
CA ARG A 295 19.79 19.18 -12.56
C ARG A 295 19.06 20.09 -11.59
N ARG A 296 18.41 19.51 -10.57
CA ARG A 296 18.04 20.29 -9.40
C ARG A 296 19.38 20.75 -8.83
N ASN A 297 19.78 21.97 -9.19
CA ASN A 297 20.85 22.67 -8.51
C ASN A 297 20.40 22.71 -7.06
N ARG A 298 20.89 21.77 -6.25
CA ARG A 298 20.85 21.93 -4.81
C ARG A 298 21.68 23.18 -4.63
N GLY A 299 21.01 24.30 -4.36
CA GLY A 299 21.68 25.58 -4.17
C GLY A 299 22.85 25.37 -3.21
N PRO A 300 23.93 26.15 -3.35
CA PRO A 300 25.08 26.04 -2.46
C PRO A 300 24.55 25.98 -1.03
N HIS A 301 24.91 24.92 -0.31
CA HIS A 301 24.54 24.79 1.09
C HIS A 301 25.22 25.96 1.79
N VAL A 302 24.46 27.03 2.03
CA VAL A 302 24.92 28.15 2.83
C VAL A 302 25.04 27.58 4.24
N TYR A 303 26.26 27.60 4.76
CA TYR A 303 26.61 27.19 6.12
C TYR A 303 26.42 28.36 7.08
#